data_AF-A0A945H8A3-F1
#
_entry.id   AF-A0A945H8A3-F1
#
_cell.length_a   1.000
_cell.length_b   1.000
_cell.length_c   1.000
_cell.angle_alpha   90.00
_cell.angle_beta   90.00
_cell.angle_gamma   90.00
#
_symmetry.space_group_name_H-M   'P 1'
#
loop_
_entity.id
_entity.type
_entity.pdbx_description
1 polymer ?
#
loop_
_entity_poly.entity_id
_entity_poly.type
_entity_poly.pdbx_seq_one_letter_code
_entity_poly.pdbx_strand_id
1 'polypeptide(L)'
;MKNAYEQLTEHFRKVGDLDHVYSISSWDEAAMMPEGGGAARGQAMATLGVVIHEMQCSEKIGEWLDACSNLDLDDWQAANIREIKREYDSVTCLPSDLVHATSLASSRSEQAWRKCRADNDWQTMQPLLE
;
A
#
# COMPACT_ATOMS: atom_id res chain seq x y z
N MET A 1 -2.21 -10.80 -29.17
CA MET A 1 -2.15 -9.56 -28.37
C MET A 1 -2.92 -9.84 -27.09
N LYS A 2 -2.40 -9.45 -25.92
CA LYS A 2 -3.12 -9.65 -24.66
C LYS A 2 -4.33 -8.72 -24.59
N ASN A 3 -5.48 -9.21 -24.16
CA ASN A 3 -6.66 -8.36 -23.95
C ASN A 3 -6.50 -7.51 -22.67
N ALA A 4 -7.42 -6.56 -22.44
CA ALA A 4 -7.33 -5.64 -21.30
C ALA A 4 -7.34 -6.35 -19.95
N TYR A 5 -8.11 -7.43 -19.81
CA TYR A 5 -8.19 -8.21 -18.58
C TYR A 5 -6.87 -8.93 -18.26
N GLU A 6 -6.23 -9.50 -19.29
CA GLU A 6 -4.92 -10.15 -19.14
C GLU A 6 -3.83 -9.14 -18.76
N GLN A 7 -3.89 -7.90 -19.28
CA GLN A 7 -2.98 -6.82 -18.91
C GLN A 7 -3.18 -6.38 -17.46
N LEU A 8 -4.43 -6.17 -17.02
CA LEU A 8 -4.75 -5.89 -15.62
C LEU A 8 -4.24 -6.99 -14.68
N THR A 9 -4.54 -8.24 -15.00
CA THR A 9 -4.17 -9.38 -14.17
C THR A 9 -2.64 -9.51 -14.06
N GLU A 10 -1.91 -9.30 -15.16
CA GLU A 10 -0.44 -9.32 -15.13
C GLU A 10 0.13 -8.15 -14.32
N HIS A 11 -0.48 -6.98 -14.42
CA HIS A 11 -0.06 -5.80 -13.66
C HIS A 11 -0.25 -6.02 -12.15
N PHE A 12 -1.44 -6.43 -11.72
CA PHE A 12 -1.74 -6.69 -10.31
C PHE A 12 -1.00 -7.90 -9.75
N ARG A 13 -0.63 -8.88 -10.60
CA ARG A 13 0.29 -9.95 -10.17
C ARG A 13 1.66 -9.40 -9.77
N LYS A 14 2.23 -8.48 -10.55
CA LYS A 14 3.51 -7.83 -10.21
C LYS A 14 3.39 -6.99 -8.94
N VAL A 15 2.30 -6.26 -8.77
CA VAL A 15 2.01 -5.53 -7.52
C VAL A 15 2.00 -6.51 -6.34
N GLY A 16 1.27 -7.62 -6.45
CA GLY A 16 1.23 -8.66 -5.42
C GLY A 16 2.59 -9.29 -5.10
N ASP A 17 3.45 -9.51 -6.10
CA ASP A 17 4.81 -10.00 -5.89
C ASP A 17 5.66 -9.00 -5.08
N LEU A 18 5.51 -7.69 -5.35
CA LEU A 18 6.21 -6.64 -4.61
C LEU A 18 5.66 -6.47 -3.19
N ASP A 19 4.34 -6.53 -3.01
CA ASP A 19 3.68 -6.53 -1.69
C ASP A 19 4.10 -7.73 -0.85
N HIS A 20 4.32 -8.88 -1.49
CA HIS A 20 4.85 -10.06 -0.80
C HIS A 20 6.25 -9.79 -0.23
N VAL A 21 7.14 -9.17 -1.02
CA VAL A 21 8.48 -8.78 -0.58
C VAL A 21 8.42 -7.71 0.52
N TYR A 22 7.52 -6.74 0.39
CA TYR A 22 7.28 -5.73 1.42
C TYR A 22 6.85 -6.39 2.74
N SER A 23 5.90 -7.32 2.67
CA SER A 23 5.33 -8.00 3.83
C SER A 23 6.37 -8.83 4.59
N ILE A 24 7.18 -9.64 3.90
CA ILE A 24 8.22 -10.43 4.55
C ILE A 24 9.32 -9.55 5.16
N SER A 25 9.65 -8.43 4.50
CA SER A 25 10.66 -7.47 4.99
C SER A 25 10.19 -6.72 6.23
N SER A 26 8.90 -6.38 6.30
CA SER A 26 8.26 -5.79 7.48
C SER A 26 8.20 -6.76 8.65
N TRP A 27 7.84 -8.02 8.40
CA TRP A 27 7.88 -9.07 9.42
C TRP A 27 9.29 -9.27 9.97
N ASP A 28 10.30 -9.34 9.10
CA ASP A 28 11.69 -9.49 9.51
C ASP A 28 12.14 -8.30 10.36
N GLU A 29 11.78 -7.07 9.98
CA GLU A 29 12.07 -5.86 10.75
C GLU A 29 11.53 -5.95 12.19
N ALA A 30 10.32 -6.47 12.34
CA ALA A 30 9.64 -6.56 13.63
C ALA A 30 10.12 -7.73 14.51
N ALA A 31 10.55 -8.85 13.92
CA ALA A 31 10.77 -10.09 14.64
C ALA A 31 12.24 -10.54 14.72
N MET A 32 13.02 -10.32 13.67
CA MET A 32 14.32 -10.98 13.48
C MET A 32 15.49 -10.00 13.29
N MET A 33 15.22 -8.80 12.80
CA MET A 33 16.25 -7.85 12.40
C MET A 33 17.12 -7.42 13.60
N PRO A 34 18.45 -7.50 13.48
CA PRO A 34 19.34 -7.08 14.55
C PRO A 34 19.33 -5.56 14.74
N GLU A 35 19.68 -5.11 15.94
CA GLU A 35 19.91 -3.70 16.24
C GLU A 35 20.97 -3.12 15.29
N GLY A 36 20.68 -1.94 14.72
CA GLY A 36 21.53 -1.27 13.72
C GLY A 36 21.09 -1.45 12.26
N GLY A 37 20.17 -2.38 11.96
CA GLY A 37 19.64 -2.58 10.60
C GLY A 37 18.57 -1.58 10.15
N GLY A 38 17.98 -0.83 11.08
CA GLY A 38 16.76 -0.04 10.85
C GLY A 38 16.87 1.04 9.77
N ALA A 39 18.00 1.75 9.68
CA ALA A 39 18.17 2.82 8.69
C ALA A 39 18.15 2.28 7.25
N ALA A 40 18.89 1.21 6.98
CA ALA A 40 18.94 0.58 5.67
C ALA A 40 17.59 -0.08 5.32
N ARG A 41 16.96 -0.76 6.29
CA ARG A 41 15.63 -1.36 6.11
C ARG A 41 14.57 -0.30 5.79
N GLY A 42 14.51 0.77 6.57
CA GLY A 42 13.56 1.85 6.38
C GLY A 42 13.70 2.52 5.01
N GLN A 43 14.94 2.77 4.55
CA GLN A 43 15.17 3.34 3.22
C GLN A 43 14.69 2.42 2.08
N ALA A 44 14.97 1.11 2.18
CA ALA A 44 14.54 0.13 1.19
C ALA A 44 13.01 -0.01 1.16
N MET A 45 12.37 -0.09 2.33
CA MET A 45 10.92 -0.18 2.48
C MET A 45 10.20 1.07 1.96
N ALA A 46 10.75 2.27 2.22
CA ALA A 46 10.21 3.51 1.68
C ALA A 46 10.28 3.55 0.15
N THR A 47 11.42 3.16 -0.43
CA THR A 47 11.60 3.09 -1.88
C THR A 47 10.62 2.09 -2.51
N LEU A 48 10.50 0.89 -1.93
CA LEU A 48 9.58 -0.14 -2.42
C LEU A 48 8.13 0.30 -2.32
N GLY A 49 7.75 0.95 -1.22
CA GLY A 49 6.40 1.49 -1.04
C GLY A 49 6.02 2.54 -2.09
N VAL A 50 6.95 3.43 -2.47
CA VAL A 50 6.72 4.39 -3.57
C VAL A 50 6.49 3.66 -4.89
N VAL A 51 7.32 2.66 -5.22
CA VAL A 51 7.17 1.90 -6.46
C VAL A 51 5.82 1.18 -6.53
N ILE A 52 5.40 0.52 -5.44
CA ILE A 52 4.09 -0.15 -5.35
C ILE A 52 2.96 0.86 -5.56
N HIS A 53 3.03 2.01 -4.86
CA HIS A 53 2.00 3.05 -4.94
C HIS A 53 1.89 3.66 -6.35
N GLU A 54 3.02 3.97 -7.00
CA GLU A 54 3.04 4.45 -8.38
C GLU A 54 2.43 3.44 -9.36
N MET A 55 2.71 2.15 -9.15
CA MET A 55 2.10 1.09 -9.96
C MET A 55 0.59 0.99 -9.75
N GLN A 56 0.10 1.11 -8.51
CA GLN A 56 -1.31 1.08 -8.17
C GLN A 56 -2.07 2.32 -8.67
N CYS A 57 -1.41 3.48 -8.79
CA CYS A 57 -2.02 4.73 -9.28
C CYS A 57 -1.91 4.92 -10.80
N SER A 58 -1.35 3.97 -11.55
CA SER A 58 -1.13 4.12 -12.98
C SER A 58 -2.43 4.39 -13.76
N GLU A 59 -2.45 5.45 -14.56
CA GLU A 59 -3.59 5.81 -15.43
C GLU A 59 -4.01 4.66 -16.38
N LYS A 60 -3.05 3.81 -16.76
CA LYS A 60 -3.30 2.62 -17.60
C LYS A 60 -4.28 1.64 -16.97
N ILE A 61 -4.36 1.58 -15.65
CA ILE A 61 -5.33 0.73 -14.95
C ILE A 61 -6.75 1.20 -15.29
N GLY A 62 -7.01 2.51 -15.27
CA GLY A 62 -8.29 3.09 -15.68
C GLY A 62 -8.63 2.75 -17.13
N GLU A 63 -7.67 2.92 -18.05
CA GLU A 63 -7.85 2.58 -19.47
C GLU A 63 -8.22 1.11 -19.67
N TRP A 64 -7.56 0.19 -18.96
CA TRP A 64 -7.86 -1.24 -19.06
C TRP A 64 -9.19 -1.61 -18.40
N LEU A 65 -9.54 -0.98 -17.27
CA LEU A 65 -10.83 -1.18 -16.60
C LEU A 65 -11.98 -0.77 -17.52
N ASP A 66 -11.86 0.36 -18.20
CA ASP A 66 -12.83 0.82 -19.19
C ASP A 66 -12.90 -0.13 -20.39
N ALA A 67 -11.74 -0.58 -20.90
CA ALA A 67 -11.70 -1.51 -22.02
C ALA A 67 -12.32 -2.89 -21.68
N CYS A 68 -12.25 -3.31 -20.42
CA CYS A 68 -12.87 -4.55 -19.95
C CYS A 68 -14.40 -4.55 -20.05
N SER A 69 -15.07 -3.40 -20.11
CA SER A 69 -16.53 -3.33 -20.25
C SER A 69 -17.04 -3.91 -21.57
N ASN A 70 -16.16 -4.06 -22.57
CA ASN A 70 -16.49 -4.59 -23.89
C ASN A 70 -16.13 -6.08 -24.06
N LEU A 71 -15.65 -6.73 -22.99
CA LEU A 71 -15.29 -8.14 -23.02
C LEU A 71 -16.43 -9.02 -22.49
N ASP A 72 -16.55 -10.21 -23.05
CA ASP A 72 -17.37 -11.28 -22.48
C ASP A 72 -16.56 -11.94 -21.36
N LEU A 73 -16.97 -11.69 -20.12
CA LEU A 73 -16.23 -12.08 -18.91
C LEU A 73 -17.03 -13.11 -18.12
N ASP A 74 -16.35 -14.09 -17.56
CA ASP A 74 -16.98 -15.00 -16.61
C ASP A 74 -17.22 -14.33 -15.24
N ASP A 75 -18.02 -14.97 -14.39
CA ASP A 75 -18.39 -14.44 -13.07
C ASP A 75 -17.17 -14.13 -12.18
N TRP A 76 -16.10 -14.91 -12.30
CA TRP A 76 -14.88 -14.72 -11.51
C TRP A 76 -14.10 -13.50 -12.02
N GLN A 77 -13.95 -13.36 -13.33
CA GLN A 77 -13.28 -12.22 -13.97
C GLN A 77 -14.01 -10.92 -13.67
N ALA A 78 -15.35 -10.93 -13.75
CA ALA A 78 -16.18 -9.78 -13.40
C ALA A 78 -16.03 -9.39 -11.92
N ALA A 79 -15.99 -10.37 -11.01
CA ALA A 79 -15.72 -10.12 -9.59
C ALA A 79 -14.32 -9.56 -9.37
N ASN A 80 -13.30 -10.10 -10.03
CA ASN A 80 -11.92 -9.63 -9.93
C ASN A 80 -11.79 -8.17 -10.39
N ILE A 81 -12.39 -7.80 -11.53
CA ILE A 81 -12.42 -6.41 -12.02
C ILE A 81 -13.08 -5.47 -11.01
N ARG A 82 -14.17 -5.88 -10.37
CA ARG A 82 -14.84 -5.07 -9.35
C ARG A 82 -13.93 -4.78 -8.15
N GLU A 83 -13.20 -5.79 -7.66
CA GLU A 83 -12.27 -5.59 -6.54
C GLU A 83 -11.06 -4.74 -6.96
N ILE A 84 -10.50 -4.98 -8.15
CA ILE A 84 -9.43 -4.14 -8.72
C ILE A 84 -9.87 -2.68 -8.83
N LYS A 85 -11.09 -2.45 -9.34
CA LYS A 85 -11.64 -1.10 -9.47
C LYS A 85 -11.79 -0.43 -8.10
N ARG A 86 -12.29 -1.16 -7.10
CA ARG A 86 -12.41 -0.64 -5.73
C ARG A 86 -11.05 -0.23 -5.17
N GLU A 87 -10.03 -1.04 -5.37
CA GLU A 87 -8.66 -0.72 -4.92
C GLU A 87 -8.10 0.49 -5.67
N TYR A 88 -8.24 0.53 -7.00
CA TYR A 88 -7.82 1.64 -7.84
C TYR A 88 -8.50 2.97 -7.45
N ASP A 89 -9.81 2.96 -7.27
CA ASP A 89 -10.57 4.13 -6.83
C ASP A 89 -10.09 4.57 -5.44
N SER A 90 -9.83 3.63 -4.52
CA SER A 90 -9.33 3.93 -3.17
C SER A 90 -7.96 4.60 -3.17
N VAL A 91 -7.03 4.17 -4.01
CA VAL A 91 -5.67 4.74 -4.05
C VAL A 91 -5.61 6.06 -4.81
N THR A 92 -6.51 6.28 -5.77
CA THR A 92 -6.52 7.50 -6.61
C THR A 92 -7.42 8.63 -6.09
N CYS A 93 -8.41 8.32 -5.24
CA CYS A 93 -9.35 9.32 -4.74
C CYS A 93 -8.79 10.27 -3.66
N LEU A 94 -7.65 9.94 -3.06
CA LEU A 94 -7.07 10.73 -1.98
C LEU A 94 -6.01 11.71 -2.51
N PRO A 95 -6.08 13.00 -2.14
CA PRO A 95 -5.02 13.95 -2.46
C PRO A 95 -3.68 13.52 -1.84
N SER A 96 -2.58 13.68 -2.58
CA SER A 96 -1.23 13.31 -2.10
C SER A 96 -0.87 14.01 -0.79
N ASP A 97 -1.31 15.25 -0.58
CA ASP A 97 -1.09 16.00 0.66
C ASP A 97 -1.75 15.32 1.88
N LEU A 98 -2.95 14.74 1.70
CA LEU A 98 -3.66 14.02 2.76
C LEU A 98 -2.96 12.69 3.09
N VAL A 99 -2.50 11.96 2.07
CA VAL A 99 -1.75 10.72 2.24
C VAL A 99 -0.44 10.99 3.00
N HIS A 100 0.28 12.05 2.62
CA HIS A 100 1.51 12.46 3.30
C HIS A 100 1.25 12.87 4.76
N ALA A 101 0.24 13.71 5.01
CA ALA A 101 -0.12 14.14 6.36
C ALA A 101 -0.49 12.96 7.27
N THR A 102 -1.29 12.02 6.76
CA THR A 102 -1.73 10.81 7.48
C THR A 102 -0.55 9.88 7.80
N SER A 103 0.38 9.71 6.86
CA SER A 103 1.58 8.88 7.05
C SER A 103 2.49 9.45 8.13
N LEU A 104 2.71 10.77 8.11
CA LEU A 104 3.52 11.45 9.11
C LEU A 104 2.87 11.41 10.51
N ALA A 105 1.56 11.64 10.58
CA ALA A 105 0.80 11.56 11.84
C ALA A 105 0.87 10.15 12.43
N SER A 106 0.61 9.11 11.63
CA SER A 106 0.68 7.70 12.04
C SER A 106 2.07 7.32 12.55
N SER A 107 3.13 7.67 11.82
CA SER A 107 4.51 7.35 12.22
C SER A 107 4.89 8.00 13.55
N ARG A 108 4.55 9.28 13.74
CA ARG A 108 4.80 9.99 15.01
C ARG A 108 4.01 9.37 16.16
N SER A 109 2.74 9.05 15.93
CA SER A 109 1.85 8.41 16.90
C SER A 109 2.39 7.05 17.34
N GLU A 110 2.83 6.21 16.40
CA GLU A 110 3.39 4.89 16.69
C GLU A 110 4.70 4.97 17.49
N GLN A 111 5.62 5.86 17.09
CA GLN A 111 6.89 6.05 17.80
C GLN A 111 6.67 6.54 19.23
N ALA A 112 5.76 7.51 19.42
CA ALA A 112 5.40 8.00 20.74
C ALA A 112 4.76 6.90 21.59
N TRP A 113 3.84 6.13 21.02
CA TRP A 113 3.14 5.04 21.72
C TRP A 113 4.08 3.99 22.29
N ARG A 114 5.16 3.62 21.57
CA ARG A 114 6.16 2.64 22.04
C ARG A 114 6.78 3.04 23.39
N LYS A 115 6.94 4.34 23.64
CA LYS A 115 7.44 4.88 24.92
C LYS A 115 6.30 5.15 25.91
N CYS A 116 5.28 5.90 25.48
CA CYS A 116 4.19 6.36 26.34
C CYS A 116 3.44 5.18 26.99
N ARG A 117 3.31 4.05 26.29
CA ARG A 117 2.67 2.85 26.84
C ARG A 117 3.46 2.26 28.02
N ALA A 118 4.78 2.22 27.93
CA ALA A 118 5.63 1.70 29.01
C ALA A 118 5.62 2.64 30.22
N ASP A 119 5.61 3.95 29.95
CA ASP A 119 5.64 5.01 30.97
C ASP A 119 4.24 5.36 31.52
N ASN A 120 3.18 4.74 31.00
CA ASN A 120 1.77 5.07 31.28
C ASN A 120 1.45 6.56 31.08
N ASP A 121 2.08 7.19 30.08
CA ASP A 121 1.95 8.61 29.78
C ASP A 121 0.84 8.87 28.77
N TRP A 122 -0.39 8.95 29.26
CA TRP A 122 -1.55 9.30 28.43
C TRP A 122 -1.50 10.75 27.91
N GLN A 123 -0.93 11.68 28.69
CA GLN A 123 -0.97 13.11 28.39
C GLN A 123 -0.15 13.44 27.13
N THR A 124 0.97 12.76 26.93
CA THR A 124 1.78 12.88 25.71
C THR A 124 1.13 12.18 24.51
N MET A 125 0.36 11.10 24.73
CA MET A 125 -0.28 10.32 23.66
C MET A 125 -1.55 10.99 23.11
N GLN A 126 -2.38 11.57 23.98
CA GLN A 126 -3.70 12.09 23.62
C GLN A 126 -3.70 13.03 22.39
N PRO A 127 -2.82 14.05 22.30
CA PRO A 127 -2.82 14.97 21.16
C PRO A 127 -2.42 14.32 19.83
N LEU A 128 -1.81 13.12 19.84
CA LEU A 128 -1.42 12.38 18.64
C LEU A 128 -2.53 11.46 18.11
N LEU A 129 -3.68 11.42 18.79
CA LEU A 129 -4.87 10.66 18.41
C LEU A 129 -6.03 11.55 17.91
N GLU A 130 -5.89 12.87 18.07
CA GLU A 130 -6.85 13.90 17.63
C GLU A 130 -6.52 14.38 16.21
#